data_AF-H0F0I4-F1
#
_entry.id   AF-H0F0I4-F1
#
_cell.length_a   1.000
_cell.length_b   1.000
_cell.length_c   1.000
_cell.angle_alpha   90.00
_cell.angle_beta   90.00
_cell.angle_gamma   90.00
#
_symmetry.space_group_name_H-M   'P 1'
#
loop_
_entity.id
_entity.type
_entity.pdbx_description
1 polymer ?
#
loop_
_entity_poly.entity_id
_entity_poly.type
_entity_poly.pdbx_seq_one_letter_code
_entity_poly.pdbx_strand_id
1 'polypeptide(L)'
;MMFPDLPNTLAVKGVQFKILGQVFPVLRHDVLGPLSNASLAAAMLRQAPEGAPADALQQRCQRLSDDVSAMLEEGVGTVRGLEQWLSDDGAVAAAADLLQECRKLVFSQLLLSRRTIRWPEQIAPAELPRFSSRYLALAWLLSLISELAADAELELDASEPGVWRARLPQYAADSAAQPPVITPREVELLAAAAGWRMERQDRCWSLYLPTHLTTGELLP
;
A
#
# COMPACT_ATOMS: atom_id res chain seq x y z
N MET A 1 8.14 -32.76 13.78
CA MET A 1 8.64 -31.69 12.89
C MET A 1 7.83 -31.73 11.62
N MET A 2 6.86 -30.84 11.47
CA MET A 2 6.11 -30.69 10.24
C MET A 2 6.93 -29.73 9.38
N PHE A 3 7.46 -30.19 8.24
CA PHE A 3 8.07 -29.28 7.29
C PHE A 3 7.00 -28.27 6.88
N PRO A 4 7.25 -26.95 6.96
CA PRO A 4 6.31 -25.99 6.39
C PRO A 4 6.09 -26.36 4.92
N ASP A 5 4.85 -26.25 4.42
CA ASP A 5 4.50 -26.54 3.03
C ASP A 5 5.32 -25.64 2.08
N LEU A 6 6.54 -26.08 1.76
CA LEU A 6 7.52 -25.36 0.95
C LEU A 6 6.92 -24.87 -0.38
N PRO A 7 6.07 -25.66 -1.08
CA PRO A 7 5.39 -25.19 -2.29
C PRO A 7 4.45 -24.01 -2.02
N ASN A 8 3.75 -24.02 -0.88
CA ASN A 8 2.82 -22.97 -0.50
C ASN A 8 3.56 -21.68 -0.12
N THR A 9 4.66 -21.80 0.63
CA THR A 9 5.54 -20.68 0.97
C THR A 9 6.13 -20.01 -0.28
N LEU A 10 6.59 -20.80 -1.25
CA LEU A 10 7.09 -20.28 -2.53
C LEU A 10 5.99 -19.61 -3.35
N ALA A 11 4.78 -20.18 -3.38
CA ALA A 11 3.63 -19.57 -4.04
C ALA A 11 3.27 -18.22 -3.43
N VAL A 12 3.20 -18.12 -2.10
CA VAL A 12 2.96 -16.86 -1.36
C VAL A 12 4.01 -15.81 -1.73
N LYS A 13 5.30 -16.18 -1.71
CA LYS A 13 6.39 -15.28 -2.12
C LYS A 13 6.26 -14.84 -3.57
N GLY A 14 5.87 -15.74 -4.47
CA GLY A 14 5.60 -15.42 -5.88
C GLY A 14 4.52 -14.34 -6.03
N VAL A 15 3.40 -14.47 -5.30
CA VAL A 15 2.34 -13.46 -5.30
C VAL A 15 2.81 -12.15 -4.68
N GLN A 16 3.57 -12.18 -3.58
CA GLN A 16 4.15 -10.99 -2.96
C GLN A 16 5.04 -10.22 -3.95
N PHE A 17 5.92 -10.90 -4.69
CA PHE A 17 6.73 -10.27 -5.74
C PHE A 17 5.89 -9.70 -6.88
N LYS A 18 4.84 -10.41 -7.28
CA LYS A 18 3.89 -9.93 -8.30
C LYS A 18 3.24 -8.62 -7.87
N ILE A 19 2.75 -8.54 -6.63
CA ILE A 19 2.17 -7.32 -6.03
C ILE A 19 3.22 -6.22 -5.94
N LEU A 20 4.44 -6.53 -5.47
CA LEU A 20 5.52 -5.55 -5.38
C LEU A 20 5.80 -4.92 -6.75
N GLY A 21 5.84 -5.71 -7.83
CA GLY A 21 5.98 -5.20 -9.19
C GLY A 21 4.88 -4.22 -9.62
N GLN A 22 3.66 -4.36 -9.09
CA GLN A 22 2.54 -3.47 -9.37
C GLN A 22 2.62 -2.13 -8.64
N VAL A 23 3.13 -2.13 -7.42
CA VAL A 23 3.22 -0.91 -6.59
C VAL A 23 4.60 -0.25 -6.65
N PHE A 24 5.60 -0.94 -7.19
CA PHE A 24 6.97 -0.45 -7.31
C PHE A 24 7.10 0.90 -8.01
N PRO A 25 6.35 1.24 -9.08
CA PRO A 25 6.40 2.57 -9.66
C PRO A 25 6.11 3.70 -8.67
N VAL A 26 5.15 3.49 -7.76
CA VAL A 26 4.80 4.45 -6.71
C VAL A 26 5.90 4.52 -5.65
N LEU A 27 6.38 3.35 -5.19
CA LEU A 27 7.49 3.28 -4.22
C LEU A 27 8.77 3.94 -4.76
N ARG A 28 9.08 3.73 -6.04
CA ARG A 28 10.21 4.37 -6.72
C ARG A 28 10.05 5.88 -6.76
N HIS A 29 8.84 6.38 -7.04
CA HIS A 29 8.57 7.81 -7.04
C HIS A 29 8.79 8.43 -5.65
N ASP A 30 8.31 7.76 -4.59
CA ASP A 30 8.54 8.19 -3.20
C ASP A 30 10.03 8.31 -2.87
N VAL A 31 10.86 7.38 -3.35
CA VAL A 31 12.33 7.45 -3.17
C VAL A 31 12.97 8.56 -3.99
N LEU A 32 12.56 8.72 -5.25
CA LEU A 32 13.20 9.66 -6.18
C LEU A 32 12.82 11.12 -5.91
N GLY A 33 11.65 11.39 -5.33
CA GLY A 33 11.16 12.75 -5.06
C GLY A 33 12.11 13.56 -4.17
N PRO A 34 12.41 13.09 -2.95
CA PRO A 34 13.32 13.80 -2.04
C PRO A 34 14.73 13.98 -2.63
N LEU A 35 15.26 12.97 -3.34
CA LEU A 35 16.58 13.04 -3.97
C LEU A 35 16.64 14.07 -5.11
N SER A 36 15.58 14.16 -5.91
CA SER A 36 15.48 15.14 -7.00
C SER A 36 15.37 16.56 -6.44
N ASN A 37 14.58 16.75 -5.38
CA ASN A 37 14.43 18.04 -4.72
C ASN A 37 15.73 18.48 -4.03
N ALA A 38 16.43 17.58 -3.35
CA ALA A 38 17.74 17.84 -2.77
C ALA A 38 18.78 18.23 -3.84
N SER A 39 18.76 17.55 -4.98
CA SER A 39 19.64 17.87 -6.12
C SER A 39 19.37 19.27 -6.69
N LEU A 40 18.09 19.66 -6.79
CA LEU A 40 17.69 21.00 -7.22
C LEU A 40 18.11 22.07 -6.20
N ALA A 41 17.85 21.86 -4.91
CA ALA A 41 18.24 22.80 -3.86
C ALA A 41 19.78 22.96 -3.78
N ALA A 42 20.53 21.87 -3.96
CA ALA A 42 21.99 21.92 -4.07
C ALA A 42 22.48 22.68 -5.33
N ALA A 43 21.78 22.58 -6.46
CA ALA A 43 22.06 23.39 -7.64
C ALA A 43 21.76 24.87 -7.39
N MET A 44 20.67 25.19 -6.69
CA MET A 44 20.30 26.56 -6.29
C MET A 44 21.32 27.18 -5.33
N LEU A 45 21.97 26.39 -4.47
CA LEU A 45 23.09 26.85 -3.62
C LEU A 45 24.28 27.32 -4.45
N ARG A 46 24.53 26.71 -5.62
CA ARG A 46 25.62 27.13 -6.53
C ARG A 46 25.32 28.42 -7.29
N GLN A 47 24.06 28.87 -7.29
CA GLN A 47 23.63 30.09 -7.95
C GLN A 47 23.42 31.18 -6.90
N ALA A 48 24.28 32.21 -6.93
CA ALA A 48 24.09 33.42 -6.14
C ALA A 48 23.21 34.40 -6.95
N PRO A 49 22.02 34.80 -6.46
CA PRO A 49 21.22 35.82 -7.13
C PRO A 49 21.99 37.15 -7.23
N GLU A 50 22.01 37.74 -8.43
CA GLU A 50 22.70 38.99 -8.70
C GLU A 50 22.12 40.15 -7.87
N GLY A 51 23.00 40.94 -7.24
CA GLY A 51 22.61 42.12 -6.47
C GLY A 51 22.04 41.87 -5.08
N ALA A 52 22.02 40.62 -4.59
CA ALA A 52 21.55 40.32 -3.23
C ALA A 52 22.57 40.76 -2.15
N PRO A 53 22.11 41.38 -1.04
CA PRO A 53 22.99 41.72 0.08
C PRO A 53 23.56 40.44 0.74
N ALA A 54 24.78 40.54 1.27
CA ALA A 54 25.54 39.41 1.82
C ALA A 54 24.74 38.63 2.90
N ASP A 55 24.03 39.35 3.78
CA ASP A 55 23.22 38.75 4.84
C ASP A 55 22.06 37.92 4.28
N ALA A 56 21.42 38.39 3.21
CA ALA A 56 20.32 37.68 2.54
C ALA A 56 20.82 36.43 1.80
N LEU A 57 22.03 36.50 1.21
CA LEU A 57 22.69 35.34 0.63
C LEU A 57 23.02 34.29 1.69
N GLN A 58 23.56 34.71 2.84
CA GLN A 58 23.88 33.81 3.95
C GLN A 58 22.62 33.12 4.52
N GLN A 59 21.55 33.87 4.75
CA GLN A 59 20.27 33.32 5.21
C GLN A 59 19.64 32.36 4.19
N ARG A 60 19.75 32.65 2.89
CA ARG A 60 19.29 31.74 1.83
C ARG A 60 20.12 30.46 1.79
N CYS A 61 21.45 30.57 1.87
CA CYS A 61 22.34 29.41 1.90
C CYS A 61 22.06 28.51 3.10
N GLN A 62 21.82 29.09 4.28
CA GLN A 62 21.47 28.31 5.47
C GLN A 62 20.16 27.55 5.27
N ARG A 63 19.09 28.24 4.86
CA ARG A 63 17.79 27.59 4.60
C ARG A 63 17.87 26.47 3.57
N LEU A 64 18.54 26.71 2.43
CA LEU A 64 18.70 25.69 1.41
C LEU A 64 19.55 24.51 1.87
N SER A 65 20.56 24.75 2.72
CA SER A 65 21.37 23.68 3.32
C SER A 65 20.55 22.83 4.28
N ASP A 66 19.71 23.46 5.10
CA ASP A 66 18.80 22.78 6.02
C ASP A 66 17.76 21.96 5.23
N ASP A 67 17.18 22.54 4.17
CA ASP A 67 16.23 21.87 3.27
C ASP A 67 16.85 20.64 2.58
N VAL A 68 18.07 20.78 2.03
CA VAL A 68 18.81 19.67 1.43
C VAL A 68 19.04 18.55 2.45
N SER A 69 19.41 18.90 3.69
CA SER A 69 19.68 17.91 4.74
C SER A 69 18.41 17.15 5.11
N ALA A 70 17.29 17.86 5.29
CA ALA A 70 15.99 17.25 5.58
C ALA A 70 15.52 16.32 4.45
N MET A 71 15.61 16.75 3.19
CA MET A 71 15.22 15.94 2.03
C MET A 71 16.10 14.69 1.86
N LEU A 72 17.39 14.78 2.15
CA LEU A 72 18.29 13.62 2.13
C LEU A 72 17.95 12.63 3.25
N GLU A 73 17.66 13.12 4.46
CA GLU A 73 17.23 12.29 5.58
C GLU A 73 15.90 11.58 5.28
N GLU A 74 14.92 12.29 4.72
CA GLU A 74 13.65 11.72 4.24
C GLU A 74 13.88 10.65 3.16
N GLY A 75 14.76 10.93 2.19
CA GLY A 75 15.13 9.98 1.14
C GLY A 75 15.76 8.70 1.70
N VAL A 76 16.71 8.82 2.65
CA VAL A 76 17.32 7.68 3.34
C VAL A 76 16.28 6.89 4.13
N GLY A 77 15.39 7.58 4.84
CA GLY A 77 14.27 6.95 5.56
C GLY A 77 13.38 6.14 4.63
N THR A 78 13.05 6.69 3.47
CA THR A 78 12.23 6.01 2.45
C THR A 78 12.93 4.79 1.87
N VAL A 79 14.23 4.88 1.57
CA VAL A 79 15.03 3.73 1.09
C VAL A 79 15.10 2.62 2.13
N ARG A 80 15.32 2.96 3.41
CA ARG A 80 15.27 1.97 4.50
C ARG A 80 13.89 1.33 4.64
N GLY A 81 12.83 2.13 4.45
CA GLY A 81 11.45 1.62 4.43
C GLY A 81 11.17 0.59 3.34
N LEU A 82 11.95 0.56 2.24
CA LEU A 82 11.82 -0.48 1.22
C LEU A 82 12.18 -1.89 1.74
N GLU A 83 13.05 -2.00 2.74
CA GLU A 83 13.40 -3.30 3.33
C GLU A 83 12.17 -3.99 3.95
N GLN A 84 11.27 -3.21 4.55
CA GLN A 84 10.02 -3.69 5.14
C GLN A 84 9.06 -4.32 4.13
N TRP A 85 9.30 -4.17 2.82
CA TRP A 85 8.56 -4.89 1.78
C TRP A 85 9.09 -6.29 1.55
N LEU A 86 10.38 -6.53 1.78
CA LEU A 86 11.03 -7.81 1.47
C LEU A 86 11.05 -8.75 2.68
N SER A 87 11.15 -8.17 3.87
CA SER A 87 11.28 -8.90 5.14
C SER A 87 10.18 -8.51 6.12
N ASP A 88 9.68 -9.51 6.85
CA ASP A 88 8.75 -9.30 7.95
C ASP A 88 9.57 -9.04 9.23
N ASP A 89 9.44 -7.84 9.79
CA ASP A 89 10.07 -7.42 11.03
C ASP A 89 9.14 -7.60 12.25
N GLY A 90 7.94 -8.17 12.05
CA GLY A 90 6.93 -8.33 13.09
C GLY A 90 6.20 -7.03 13.43
N ALA A 91 6.33 -5.98 12.62
CA ALA A 91 5.61 -4.74 12.84
C ALA A 91 4.10 -4.93 12.78
N VAL A 92 3.40 -4.18 13.62
CA VAL A 92 1.94 -4.10 13.66
C VAL A 92 1.53 -2.71 13.20
N ALA A 93 0.37 -2.60 12.55
CA ALA A 93 -0.20 -1.33 12.13
C ALA A 93 -1.70 -1.30 12.41
N ALA A 94 -2.20 -0.11 12.74
CA ALA A 94 -3.62 0.15 12.80
C ALA A 94 -4.25 -0.08 11.41
N ALA A 95 -5.44 -0.69 11.40
CA ALA A 95 -6.20 -0.96 10.18
C ALA A 95 -6.40 0.27 9.29
N ALA A 96 -6.62 1.44 9.92
CA ALA A 96 -6.78 2.71 9.23
C ALA A 96 -5.50 3.12 8.47
N ASP A 97 -4.35 3.05 9.14
CA ASP A 97 -3.05 3.40 8.54
C ASP A 97 -2.70 2.44 7.40
N LEU A 98 -2.99 1.14 7.57
CA LEU A 98 -2.77 0.14 6.53
C LEU A 98 -3.61 0.40 5.27
N LEU A 99 -4.90 0.70 5.43
CA LEU A 99 -5.78 1.02 4.30
C LEU A 99 -5.39 2.33 3.63
N GLN A 100 -4.93 3.32 4.40
CA GLN A 100 -4.42 4.58 3.86
C GLN A 100 -3.12 4.39 3.06
N GLU A 101 -2.20 3.54 3.53
CA GLU A 101 -1.02 3.13 2.77
C GLU A 101 -1.42 2.45 1.45
N CYS A 102 -2.34 1.49 1.50
CA CYS A 102 -2.83 0.79 0.30
C CYS A 102 -3.49 1.75 -0.69
N ARG A 103 -4.28 2.72 -0.22
CA ARG A 103 -4.90 3.78 -1.04
C ARG A 103 -3.86 4.57 -1.82
N LYS A 104 -2.77 4.99 -1.18
CA LYS A 104 -1.67 5.70 -1.84
C LYS A 104 -1.05 4.85 -2.95
N LEU A 105 -0.83 3.56 -2.69
CA LEU A 105 -0.12 2.66 -3.60
C LEU A 105 -0.92 2.27 -4.84
N VAL A 106 -2.24 2.13 -4.73
CA VAL A 106 -3.11 1.82 -5.89
C VAL A 106 -3.50 3.05 -6.69
N PHE A 107 -3.20 4.27 -6.20
CA PHE A 107 -3.63 5.53 -6.81
C PHE A 107 -3.25 5.65 -8.29
N SER A 108 -2.01 5.31 -8.66
CA SER A 108 -1.55 5.41 -10.04
C SER A 108 -2.34 4.49 -10.98
N GLN A 109 -2.76 3.31 -10.50
CA GLN A 109 -3.57 2.39 -11.29
C GLN A 109 -5.01 2.91 -11.49
N LEU A 110 -5.60 3.49 -10.45
CA LEU A 110 -6.93 4.09 -10.53
C LEU A 110 -6.94 5.28 -11.52
N LEU A 111 -5.92 6.14 -11.44
CA LEU A 111 -5.77 7.30 -12.32
C LEU A 111 -5.69 6.90 -13.80
N LEU A 112 -4.91 5.86 -14.13
CA LEU A 112 -4.73 5.41 -15.52
C LEU A 112 -5.94 4.63 -16.06
N SER A 113 -6.67 3.92 -15.19
CA SER A 113 -7.80 3.05 -15.58
C SER A 113 -9.16 3.74 -15.57
N ARG A 114 -9.24 4.99 -15.07
CA ARG A 114 -10.51 5.72 -14.82
C ARG A 114 -11.48 4.97 -13.91
N ARG A 115 -10.97 4.10 -13.05
CA ARG A 115 -11.75 3.39 -12.04
C ARG A 115 -11.68 4.15 -10.73
N THR A 116 -12.75 4.11 -9.94
CA THR A 116 -12.79 4.77 -8.63
C THR A 116 -13.04 3.77 -7.51
N ILE A 117 -12.56 4.14 -6.33
CA ILE A 117 -12.84 3.41 -5.09
C ILE A 117 -13.44 4.41 -4.11
N ARG A 118 -14.65 4.14 -3.64
CA ARG A 118 -15.23 4.80 -2.48
C ARG A 118 -14.67 4.15 -1.22
N TRP A 119 -13.67 4.81 -0.65
CA TRP A 119 -13.01 4.39 0.59
C TRP A 119 -13.95 4.56 1.80
N PRO A 120 -13.85 3.71 2.82
CA PRO A 120 -14.67 3.82 4.01
C PRO A 120 -14.39 5.12 4.76
N GLU A 121 -15.43 5.79 5.23
CA GLU A 121 -15.32 6.97 6.10
C GLU A 121 -14.95 6.60 7.54
N GLN A 122 -15.36 5.40 7.97
CA GLN A 122 -15.12 4.85 9.28
C GLN A 122 -14.49 3.47 9.14
N ILE A 123 -13.43 3.24 9.91
CA ILE A 123 -12.69 1.98 9.94
C ILE A 123 -12.74 1.48 11.37
N ALA A 124 -13.28 0.28 11.59
CA ALA A 124 -13.28 -0.35 12.89
C ALA A 124 -11.83 -0.53 13.39
N PRO A 125 -11.53 -0.15 14.64
CA PRO A 125 -10.19 -0.24 15.16
C PRO A 125 -9.74 -1.70 15.23
N ALA A 126 -8.57 -1.98 14.66
CA ALA A 126 -7.90 -3.27 14.73
C ALA A 126 -6.40 -3.07 14.51
N GLU A 127 -5.60 -3.85 15.22
CA GLU A 127 -4.15 -3.92 15.07
C GLU A 127 -3.80 -5.15 14.23
N LEU A 128 -3.05 -4.96 13.15
CA LEU A 128 -2.81 -6.01 12.14
C LEU A 128 -1.32 -6.20 11.90
N PRO A 129 -0.83 -7.45 11.70
CA PRO A 129 0.53 -7.70 11.24
C PRO A 129 0.74 -6.98 9.91
N ARG A 130 1.62 -5.97 9.90
CA ARG A 130 1.73 -5.01 8.80
C ARG A 130 2.16 -5.71 7.52
N PHE A 131 3.16 -6.57 7.61
CA PHE A 131 3.77 -7.23 6.46
C PHE A 131 2.75 -8.05 5.66
N SER A 132 2.13 -9.05 6.30
CA SER A 132 1.19 -9.95 5.64
C SER A 132 -0.12 -9.26 5.24
N SER A 133 -0.66 -8.40 6.12
CA SER A 133 -1.93 -7.71 5.88
C SER A 133 -1.83 -6.70 4.73
N ARG A 134 -0.69 -6.00 4.59
CA ARG A 134 -0.47 -5.07 3.46
C ARG A 134 -0.47 -5.80 2.13
N TYR A 135 0.24 -6.94 2.04
CA TYR A 135 0.24 -7.75 0.83
C TYR A 135 -1.16 -8.27 0.51
N LEU A 136 -1.89 -8.79 1.49
CA LEU A 136 -3.26 -9.27 1.29
C LEU A 136 -4.20 -8.14 0.82
N ALA A 137 -4.18 -6.99 1.49
CA ALA A 137 -5.02 -5.84 1.15
C ALA A 137 -4.75 -5.34 -0.28
N LEU A 138 -3.48 -5.23 -0.67
CA LEU A 138 -3.11 -4.87 -2.03
C LEU A 138 -3.55 -5.92 -3.05
N ALA A 139 -3.34 -7.22 -2.76
CA ALA A 139 -3.78 -8.29 -3.65
C ALA A 139 -5.29 -8.21 -3.90
N TRP A 140 -6.06 -8.02 -2.82
CA TRP A 140 -7.51 -7.90 -2.85
C TRP A 140 -7.95 -6.69 -3.67
N LEU A 141 -7.40 -5.51 -3.41
CA LEU A 141 -7.70 -4.29 -4.16
C LEU A 141 -7.34 -4.43 -5.64
N LEU A 142 -6.15 -4.92 -5.97
CA LEU A 142 -5.69 -5.09 -7.36
C LEU A 142 -6.55 -6.11 -8.12
N SER A 143 -6.99 -7.16 -7.43
CA SER A 143 -7.91 -8.15 -8.01
C SER A 143 -9.28 -7.53 -8.29
N LEU A 144 -9.86 -6.83 -7.31
CA LEU A 144 -11.15 -6.13 -7.47
C LEU A 144 -11.11 -5.05 -8.55
N ILE A 145 -10.06 -4.22 -8.57
CA ILE A 145 -9.86 -3.18 -9.61
C ILE A 145 -9.83 -3.82 -11.00
N SER A 146 -9.22 -5.00 -11.14
CA SER A 146 -9.16 -5.70 -12.43
C SER A 146 -10.54 -6.17 -12.91
N GLU A 147 -11.50 -6.41 -12.00
CA GLU A 147 -12.88 -6.83 -12.32
C GLU A 147 -13.81 -5.65 -12.64
N LEU A 148 -13.39 -4.40 -12.37
CA LEU A 148 -14.20 -3.22 -12.64
C LEU A 148 -14.18 -2.84 -14.13
N ALA A 149 -15.37 -2.49 -14.65
CA ALA A 149 -15.48 -1.75 -15.90
C ALA A 149 -14.79 -0.37 -15.79
N ALA A 150 -14.46 0.24 -16.93
CA ALA A 150 -14.04 1.64 -16.93
C ALA A 150 -15.16 2.53 -16.36
N ASP A 151 -14.78 3.60 -15.65
CA ASP A 151 -15.71 4.56 -15.03
C ASP A 151 -16.63 3.96 -13.94
N ALA A 152 -16.39 2.71 -13.53
CA ALA A 152 -17.12 2.06 -12.45
C ALA A 152 -16.48 2.38 -11.08
N GLU A 153 -17.35 2.42 -10.05
CA GLU A 153 -16.95 2.67 -8.66
C GLU A 153 -17.06 1.39 -7.82
N LEU A 154 -15.98 1.07 -7.10
CA LEU A 154 -15.95 0.03 -6.07
C LEU A 154 -16.23 0.66 -4.71
N GLU A 155 -17.18 0.10 -3.95
CA GLU A 155 -17.44 0.54 -2.58
C GLU A 155 -16.71 -0.35 -1.59
N LEU A 156 -15.92 0.27 -0.69
CA LEU A 156 -15.26 -0.41 0.42
C LEU A 156 -15.94 -0.06 1.74
N ASP A 157 -16.17 -1.06 2.57
CA ASP A 157 -16.75 -0.95 3.90
C ASP A 157 -15.86 -1.70 4.90
N ALA A 158 -15.35 -0.97 5.89
CA ALA A 158 -14.54 -1.51 6.98
C ALA A 158 -15.08 -1.05 8.34
N SER A 159 -16.36 -0.64 8.39
CA SER A 159 -16.99 -0.10 9.60
C SER A 159 -17.33 -1.19 10.63
N GLU A 160 -17.49 -2.44 10.19
CA GLU A 160 -17.78 -3.58 11.05
C GLU A 160 -16.48 -4.19 11.61
N PRO A 161 -16.39 -4.41 12.94
CA PRO A 161 -15.24 -5.06 13.54
C PRO A 161 -14.98 -6.44 12.95
N GLY A 162 -13.72 -6.72 12.60
CA GLY A 162 -13.30 -8.05 12.16
C GLY A 162 -13.60 -8.38 10.71
N VAL A 163 -14.18 -7.47 9.92
CA VAL A 163 -14.47 -7.72 8.50
C VAL A 163 -14.29 -6.49 7.63
N TRP A 164 -13.63 -6.67 6.49
CA TRP A 164 -13.59 -5.70 5.40
C TRP A 164 -14.39 -6.24 4.22
N ARG A 165 -15.22 -5.40 3.62
CA ARG A 165 -16.07 -5.77 2.49
C ARG A 165 -15.84 -4.85 1.31
N ALA A 166 -15.93 -5.43 0.12
CA ALA A 166 -15.94 -4.71 -1.13
C ALA A 166 -17.20 -5.09 -1.92
N ARG A 167 -17.95 -4.07 -2.34
CA ARG A 167 -19.17 -4.24 -3.15
C ARG A 167 -18.87 -3.83 -4.58
N LEU A 168 -19.04 -4.77 -5.50
CA LEU A 168 -18.88 -4.55 -6.94
C LEU A 168 -20.17 -3.97 -7.54
N PRO A 169 -20.07 -3.05 -8.51
CA PRO A 169 -21.23 -2.45 -9.16
C PRO A 169 -22.00 -3.48 -9.99
N GLN A 170 -23.26 -3.17 -10.30
CA GLN A 170 -24.13 -4.13 -10.99
C GLN A 170 -23.68 -4.45 -12.42
N TYR A 171 -22.96 -3.54 -13.05
CA TYR A 171 -22.48 -3.65 -14.43
C TYR A 171 -21.08 -4.27 -14.41
N ALA A 172 -20.98 -5.52 -14.90
CA ALA A 172 -19.72 -6.24 -15.00
C ALA A 172 -18.81 -5.61 -16.07
N ALA A 173 -17.50 -5.80 -15.93
CA ALA A 173 -16.53 -5.42 -16.95
C ALA A 173 -16.88 -5.99 -18.33
N ASP A 174 -16.64 -5.21 -19.38
CA ASP A 174 -16.74 -5.67 -20.76
C ASP A 174 -15.84 -6.91 -20.95
N SER A 175 -16.41 -7.95 -21.59
CA SER A 175 -15.79 -9.27 -21.82
C SER A 175 -14.46 -9.24 -22.58
N ALA A 176 -13.99 -8.07 -23.04
CA ALA A 176 -12.67 -7.86 -23.63
C ALA A 176 -11.57 -7.59 -22.58
N ALA A 177 -11.84 -7.87 -21.30
CA ALA A 177 -10.95 -7.61 -20.18
C ALA A 177 -9.59 -8.32 -20.34
N GLN A 178 -8.51 -7.54 -20.22
CA GLN A 178 -7.17 -8.08 -20.03
C GLN A 178 -7.15 -9.04 -18.84
N PRO A 179 -6.33 -10.11 -18.88
CA PRO A 179 -6.24 -11.05 -17.76
C PRO A 179 -5.91 -10.30 -16.46
N PRO A 180 -6.57 -10.64 -15.34
CA PRO A 180 -6.39 -9.92 -14.10
C PRO A 180 -4.95 -10.02 -13.62
N VAL A 181 -4.43 -8.89 -13.17
CA VAL A 181 -3.06 -8.81 -12.66
C VAL A 181 -2.91 -9.67 -11.41
N ILE A 182 -3.89 -9.67 -10.52
CA ILE A 182 -3.98 -10.56 -9.37
C ILE A 182 -5.29 -11.34 -9.45
N THR A 183 -5.21 -12.66 -9.43
CA THR A 183 -6.36 -13.56 -9.51
C THR A 183 -7.01 -13.75 -8.14
N PRO A 184 -8.31 -14.07 -8.07
CA PRO A 184 -8.98 -14.36 -6.79
C PRO A 184 -8.27 -15.46 -5.98
N ARG A 185 -7.76 -16.49 -6.66
CA ARG A 185 -7.03 -17.60 -6.03
C ARG A 185 -5.71 -17.16 -5.39
N GLU A 186 -5.03 -16.16 -5.96
CA GLU A 186 -3.83 -15.57 -5.36
C GLU A 186 -4.19 -14.76 -4.10
N VAL A 187 -5.36 -14.12 -4.06
CA VAL A 187 -5.86 -13.45 -2.85
C VAL A 187 -6.19 -14.48 -1.77
N GLU A 188 -6.91 -15.56 -2.11
CA GLU A 188 -7.23 -16.66 -1.18
C GLU A 188 -5.96 -17.30 -0.59
N LEU A 189 -4.94 -17.50 -1.42
CA LEU A 189 -3.63 -18.00 -1.00
C LEU A 189 -2.98 -17.09 0.06
N LEU A 190 -2.96 -15.78 -0.18
CA LEU A 190 -2.43 -14.81 0.78
C LEU A 190 -3.28 -14.72 2.04
N ALA A 191 -4.59 -14.80 1.92
CA ALA A 191 -5.51 -14.78 3.06
C ALA A 191 -5.22 -15.96 3.99
N ALA A 192 -5.16 -17.18 3.44
CA ALA A 192 -4.85 -18.39 4.18
C ALA A 192 -3.47 -18.31 4.86
N ALA A 193 -2.46 -17.81 4.15
CA ALA A 193 -1.11 -17.65 4.71
C ALA A 193 -1.03 -16.60 5.83
N ALA A 194 -1.87 -15.57 5.77
CA ALA A 194 -1.96 -14.53 6.80
C ALA A 194 -2.91 -14.90 7.96
N GLY A 195 -3.60 -16.05 7.90
CA GLY A 195 -4.61 -16.43 8.87
C GLY A 195 -5.95 -15.69 8.73
N TRP A 196 -6.15 -15.00 7.60
CA TRP A 196 -7.42 -14.36 7.24
C TRP A 196 -8.33 -15.36 6.54
N ARG A 197 -9.64 -15.08 6.58
CA ARG A 197 -10.62 -15.85 5.82
C ARG A 197 -11.22 -14.97 4.74
N MET A 198 -11.28 -15.48 3.52
CA MET A 198 -11.92 -14.78 2.40
C MET A 198 -13.23 -15.46 2.04
N GLU A 199 -14.29 -14.68 1.87
CA GLU A 199 -15.54 -15.12 1.25
C GLU A 199 -15.82 -14.30 0.00
N ARG A 200 -16.21 -15.00 -1.07
CA ARG A 200 -16.55 -14.38 -2.35
C ARG A 200 -17.98 -14.71 -2.73
N GLN A 201 -18.79 -13.68 -2.88
CA GLN A 201 -20.13 -13.73 -3.46
C GLN A 201 -20.13 -12.90 -4.74
N ASP A 202 -21.13 -13.07 -5.60
CA ASP A 202 -21.18 -12.47 -6.95
C ASP A 202 -20.91 -10.96 -6.99
N ARG A 203 -21.28 -10.24 -5.92
CA ARG A 203 -21.10 -8.78 -5.83
C ARG A 203 -20.47 -8.30 -4.53
N CYS A 204 -20.05 -9.22 -3.66
CA CYS A 204 -19.52 -8.87 -2.36
C CYS A 204 -18.35 -9.79 -2.02
N TRP A 205 -17.18 -9.19 -1.87
CA TRP A 205 -15.99 -9.89 -1.40
C TRP A 205 -15.73 -9.46 0.03
N SER A 206 -15.58 -10.41 0.94
CA SER A 206 -15.35 -10.16 2.36
C SER A 206 -14.02 -10.76 2.80
N LEU A 207 -13.21 -9.97 3.50
CA LEU A 207 -12.02 -10.40 4.20
C LEU A 207 -12.29 -10.33 5.71
N TYR A 208 -12.25 -11.48 6.36
CA TYR A 208 -12.39 -11.60 7.81
C TYR A 208 -11.01 -11.63 8.44
N LEU A 209 -10.81 -10.76 9.43
CA LEU A 209 -9.57 -10.64 10.17
C LEU A 209 -9.26 -11.95 10.93
N PRO A 210 -7.99 -12.22 11.25
CA PRO A 210 -7.61 -13.40 12.03
C PRO A 210 -8.28 -13.39 13.40
N THR A 211 -8.99 -14.46 13.76
CA THR A 211 -9.72 -14.60 15.03
C THR A 211 -8.84 -14.65 16.28
N HIS A 212 -7.52 -14.77 16.12
CA HIS A 212 -6.56 -14.94 17.22
C HIS A 212 -6.06 -13.63 17.86
N LEU A 213 -6.54 -12.46 17.43
CA LEU A 213 -6.14 -11.18 18.03
C LEU A 213 -7.11 -10.69 19.12
N THR A 214 -8.20 -11.41 19.38
CA THR A 214 -9.21 -11.08 20.40
C THR A 214 -9.12 -11.89 21.68
N THR A 215 -8.11 -12.75 21.87
CA THR A 215 -7.98 -13.55 23.09
C THR A 215 -7.13 -12.85 24.14
N GLY A 216 -7.59 -11.69 24.60
CA GLY A 216 -7.37 -11.29 25.99
C GLY A 216 -8.29 -12.11 26.89
N GLU A 217 -8.02 -13.41 27.00
CA GLU A 217 -8.68 -14.27 27.99
C GLU A 217 -8.21 -13.85 29.39
N LEU A 218 -8.94 -12.91 29.98
CA LEU A 218 -9.12 -12.86 31.43
C LEU A 218 -9.85 -14.15 31.82
N LEU A 219 -9.09 -15.18 32.21
CA LEU A 219 -9.63 -16.31 32.94
C LEU A 219 -9.89 -15.89 34.40
N PRO A 220 -11.03 -16.29 35.00
CA PRO A 220 -11.31 -16.11 36.42
C PRO A 220 -10.44 -17.01 37.32
#